data_AF-A0A7W4YJ38-F1
#
_entry.id   AF-A0A7W4YJ38-F1
#
_cell.length_a   1.000
_cell.length_b   1.000
_cell.length_c   1.000
_cell.angle_alpha   90.00
_cell.angle_beta   90.00
_cell.angle_gamma   90.00
#
_symmetry.space_group_name_H-M   'P 1'
#
loop_
_entity.id
_entity.type
_entity.pdbx_description
1 polymer ?
#
loop_
_entity_poly.entity_id
_entity_poly.type
_entity_poly.pdbx_seq_one_letter_code
_entity_poly.pdbx_strand_id
1 'polypeptide(L)'
;MISIGALRGYVFEEVLAKLLQGSGYDLLVEARQDPDMLVTGPNGLRIHGRGSDHQADVLGELRIKPTFTYPLRLFVEAKYRRRAVGLPEVRNAVGVINDVNEFYTGEHASRGLRRCDYRYVLFSTSGFTDDAERYALAQRVSLIDLQTPAYKPLKTLVARTAEKLHRLAKKRNIESFPVNQMREALRKAFGTWTTDARDVPKLFDDAEARASHLGTATSPLPPERLAKIASEAAEFGERLYFVFNDTAFVFVVRSDDLQADDDDTPGARKTPRLAAGARADARLAFAGEDEHSGEWTLETTGSGPDAGSQIRFANSPAIGTLIASDEDEGLWRRKRSRNRVVVAVDDDILEVDFNPAASSPVRNERILRSMNVDKRLAFKAEKEDRPEYSDQVTEEWEREAFRELLRRLPVEYRRVIEYAAKHDGYIPRERVYEIFNFPAARMLRGFTRPPRRIAKDLIDEGILHPETEWPLFTMYDAGVRATRFGVPPEFTRLLQE
;
A
#
# COMPACT_ATOMS: atom_id res chain seq x y z
N MET A 1 25.25 -4.40 -7.75
CA MET A 1 24.46 -5.63 -7.54
C MET A 1 23.12 -5.31 -6.90
N ILE A 2 22.01 -5.79 -7.47
CA ILE A 2 20.65 -5.53 -6.96
C ILE A 2 20.45 -6.12 -5.55
N SER A 3 19.73 -5.40 -4.68
CA SER A 3 19.34 -5.93 -3.38
C SER A 3 18.24 -7.00 -3.53
N ILE A 4 18.23 -7.99 -2.63
CA ILE A 4 17.15 -9.00 -2.61
C ILE A 4 15.77 -8.36 -2.36
N GLY A 5 15.72 -7.25 -1.62
CA GLY A 5 14.49 -6.50 -1.36
C GLY A 5 13.92 -5.89 -2.64
N ALA A 6 14.75 -5.21 -3.42
CA ALA A 6 14.33 -4.65 -4.70
C ALA A 6 13.85 -5.74 -5.67
N LEU A 7 14.55 -6.88 -5.71
CA LEU A 7 14.15 -8.01 -6.55
C LEU A 7 12.84 -8.66 -6.12
N ARG A 8 12.55 -8.71 -4.81
CA ARG A 8 11.24 -9.13 -4.30
C ARG A 8 10.13 -8.18 -4.75
N GLY A 9 10.41 -6.87 -4.78
CA GLY A 9 9.51 -5.87 -5.36
C GLY A 9 9.17 -6.17 -6.81
N TYR A 10 10.17 -6.28 -7.69
CA TYR A 10 9.92 -6.56 -9.11
C TYR A 10 9.20 -7.88 -9.36
N VAL A 11 9.55 -8.95 -8.64
CA VAL A 11 8.83 -10.23 -8.76
C VAL A 11 7.39 -10.09 -8.27
N PHE A 12 7.15 -9.32 -7.21
CA PHE A 12 5.81 -9.11 -6.67
C PHE A 12 4.91 -8.39 -7.67
N GLU A 13 5.42 -7.38 -8.37
CA GLU A 13 4.69 -6.68 -9.44
C GLU A 13 4.22 -7.64 -10.53
N GLU A 14 5.11 -8.52 -11.03
CA GLU A 14 4.74 -9.48 -12.08
C GLU A 14 3.75 -10.55 -11.59
N VAL A 15 3.84 -10.93 -10.32
CA VAL A 15 2.84 -11.83 -9.70
C VAL A 15 1.49 -11.12 -9.58
N LEU A 16 1.45 -9.85 -9.19
CA LEU A 16 0.21 -9.07 -9.16
C LEU A 16 -0.39 -8.91 -10.56
N ALA A 17 0.44 -8.74 -11.60
CA ALA A 17 -0.03 -8.72 -12.99
C ALA A 17 -0.72 -10.02 -13.38
N LYS A 18 -0.13 -11.17 -13.03
CA LYS A 18 -0.76 -12.49 -13.25
C LYS A 18 -2.09 -12.62 -12.53
N LEU A 19 -2.13 -12.21 -11.25
CA LEU A 19 -3.36 -12.26 -10.48
C LEU A 19 -4.44 -11.36 -11.09
N LEU A 20 -4.08 -10.13 -11.47
CA LEU A 20 -4.99 -9.18 -12.11
C LEU A 20 -5.57 -9.74 -13.41
N GLN A 21 -4.72 -10.31 -14.28
CA GLN A 21 -5.15 -10.95 -15.53
C GLN A 21 -6.13 -12.12 -15.28
N GLY A 22 -5.82 -12.97 -14.30
CA GLY A 22 -6.67 -14.09 -13.90
C GLY A 22 -7.96 -13.67 -13.19
N SER A 23 -8.15 -12.38 -12.94
CA SER A 23 -9.34 -11.82 -12.28
C SER A 23 -10.24 -11.03 -13.23
N GLY A 24 -10.14 -11.26 -14.54
CA GLY A 24 -11.00 -10.61 -15.55
C GLY A 24 -10.48 -9.27 -16.05
N TYR A 25 -9.16 -9.01 -15.99
CA TYR A 25 -8.55 -7.81 -16.55
C TYR A 25 -7.68 -8.13 -17.77
N ASP A 26 -7.69 -7.20 -18.72
CA ASP A 26 -6.70 -7.11 -19.78
C ASP A 26 -5.56 -6.21 -19.33
N LEU A 27 -4.33 -6.73 -19.34
CA LEU A 27 -3.16 -5.96 -18.94
C LEU A 27 -2.77 -4.95 -20.02
N LEU A 28 -2.52 -3.72 -19.58
CA LEU A 28 -2.00 -2.63 -20.40
C LEU A 28 -0.50 -2.53 -20.16
N VAL A 29 0.27 -3.01 -21.13
CA VAL A 29 1.72 -3.13 -21.07
C VAL A 29 2.43 -2.36 -22.18
N GLU A 30 1.72 -1.81 -23.18
CA GLU A 30 2.31 -1.03 -24.28
C GLU A 30 1.50 0.21 -24.65
N ALA A 31 2.18 1.26 -25.11
CA ALA A 31 1.56 2.53 -25.50
C ALA A 31 0.50 2.35 -26.60
N ARG A 32 0.70 1.41 -27.54
CA ARG A 32 -0.24 1.18 -28.65
C ARG A 32 -1.61 0.66 -28.21
N GLN A 33 -1.74 0.11 -27.00
CA GLN A 33 -3.01 -0.37 -26.49
C GLN A 33 -3.97 0.79 -26.17
N ASP A 34 -3.42 1.97 -25.90
CA ASP A 34 -4.16 3.22 -25.81
C ASP A 34 -3.22 4.40 -26.08
N PRO A 35 -3.00 4.76 -27.36
CA PRO A 35 -2.03 5.78 -27.75
C PRO A 35 -2.35 7.18 -27.23
N ASP A 36 -3.59 7.42 -26.79
CA ASP A 36 -4.04 8.72 -26.29
C ASP A 36 -3.69 8.91 -24.80
N MET A 37 -3.68 7.82 -24.03
CA MET A 37 -3.45 7.85 -22.58
C MET A 37 -2.11 7.23 -22.18
N LEU A 38 -1.50 6.40 -23.02
CA LEU A 38 -0.29 5.65 -22.67
C LEU A 38 0.91 6.10 -23.49
N VAL A 39 2.04 6.27 -22.80
CA VAL A 39 3.29 6.70 -23.40
C VAL A 39 4.43 5.81 -22.92
N THR A 40 5.36 5.50 -23.83
CA THR A 40 6.61 4.81 -23.46
C THR A 40 7.58 5.84 -22.90
N GLY A 41 7.96 5.69 -21.63
CA GLY A 41 8.97 6.51 -20.98
C GLY A 41 10.29 5.75 -20.74
N PRO A 42 11.31 6.43 -20.19
CA PRO A 42 12.63 5.83 -19.93
C PRO A 42 12.61 4.63 -18.97
N ASN A 43 11.59 4.58 -18.10
CA ASN A 43 11.42 3.55 -17.07
C ASN A 43 10.23 2.62 -17.37
N GLY A 44 9.78 2.56 -18.63
CA GLY A 44 8.66 1.75 -19.08
C GLY A 44 7.39 2.55 -19.37
N LEU A 45 6.26 1.86 -19.38
CA LEU A 45 4.94 2.43 -19.69
C LEU A 45 4.52 3.46 -18.64
N ARG A 46 4.01 4.61 -19.11
CA ARG A 46 3.42 5.66 -18.28
C ARG A 46 2.03 5.99 -18.80
N ILE A 47 1.25 6.62 -17.93
CA ILE A 47 -0.10 7.10 -18.21
C ILE A 47 -0.07 8.62 -18.14
N HIS A 48 -0.64 9.28 -19.14
CA HIS A 48 -0.79 10.72 -19.14
C HIS A 48 -1.72 11.18 -18.02
N GLY A 49 -1.21 12.12 -17.20
CA GLY A 49 -2.01 12.95 -16.32
C GLY A 49 -2.10 14.37 -16.87
N ARG A 50 -3.01 15.17 -16.32
CA ARG A 50 -3.19 16.57 -16.73
C ARG A 50 -1.94 17.41 -16.45
N GLY A 51 -1.25 17.16 -15.34
CA GLY A 51 -0.05 17.88 -14.92
C GLY A 51 1.25 17.13 -15.22
N SER A 52 1.24 15.80 -15.11
CA SER A 52 2.44 14.98 -15.37
C SER A 52 2.10 13.55 -15.75
N ASP A 53 3.04 12.86 -16.40
CA ASP A 53 2.92 11.43 -16.67
C ASP A 53 3.21 10.60 -15.43
N HIS A 54 2.45 9.53 -15.20
CA HIS A 54 2.54 8.67 -14.03
C HIS A 54 2.90 7.23 -14.40
N GLN A 55 3.73 6.59 -13.58
CA GLN A 55 4.08 5.17 -13.76
C GLN A 55 3.23 4.31 -12.83
N ALA A 56 2.64 3.25 -13.39
CA ALA A 56 2.00 2.19 -12.62
C ALA A 56 2.92 0.96 -12.54
N ASP A 57 2.89 0.26 -11.42
CA ASP A 57 3.58 -1.03 -11.31
C ASP A 57 2.85 -2.08 -12.16
N VAL A 58 1.51 -2.07 -12.11
CA VAL A 58 0.64 -2.85 -12.99
C VAL A 58 -0.56 -1.98 -13.40
N LEU A 59 -0.94 -2.07 -14.67
CA LEU A 59 -2.14 -1.42 -15.19
C LEU A 59 -3.03 -2.46 -15.86
N GLY A 60 -4.30 -2.50 -15.49
CA GLY A 60 -5.27 -3.41 -16.09
C GLY A 60 -6.58 -2.71 -16.43
N GLU A 61 -7.20 -3.09 -17.54
CA GLU A 61 -8.55 -2.69 -17.92
C GLU A 61 -9.52 -3.84 -17.66
N LEU A 62 -10.64 -3.56 -17.00
CA LEU A 62 -11.65 -4.58 -16.73
C LEU A 62 -12.27 -5.05 -18.05
N ARG A 63 -12.26 -6.37 -18.31
CA ARG A 63 -12.82 -6.96 -19.54
C ARG A 63 -14.31 -6.70 -19.66
N ILE A 64 -15.01 -6.86 -18.54
CA ILE A 64 -16.44 -6.58 -18.44
C ILE A 64 -16.63 -5.08 -18.43
N LYS A 65 -17.28 -4.56 -19.48
CA LYS A 65 -17.61 -3.13 -19.61
C LYS A 65 -19.05 -2.93 -19.12
N PRO A 66 -19.27 -2.37 -17.92
CA PRO A 66 -20.63 -2.17 -17.45
C PRO A 66 -21.33 -1.13 -18.33
N THR A 67 -22.63 -1.31 -18.54
CA THR A 67 -23.40 -0.43 -19.43
C THR A 67 -23.50 0.98 -18.83
N PHE A 68 -23.46 2.01 -19.68
CA PHE A 68 -23.58 3.42 -19.29
C PHE A 68 -22.46 3.97 -18.38
N THR A 69 -21.32 3.29 -18.32
CA THR A 69 -20.10 3.76 -17.64
C THR A 69 -18.90 3.73 -18.58
N TYR A 70 -17.88 4.51 -18.24
CA TYR A 70 -16.59 4.40 -18.89
C TYR A 70 -15.93 3.04 -18.55
N PRO A 71 -15.09 2.51 -19.44
CA PRO A 71 -14.19 1.41 -19.14
C PRO A 71 -13.42 1.68 -17.84
N LEU A 72 -13.36 0.67 -16.96
CA LEU A 72 -12.66 0.76 -15.69
C LEU A 72 -11.21 0.34 -15.88
N ARG A 73 -10.26 1.15 -15.40
CA ARG A 73 -8.84 0.78 -15.32
C ARG A 73 -8.35 0.77 -13.88
N LEU A 74 -7.68 -0.29 -13.47
CA LEU A 74 -7.00 -0.37 -12.19
C LEU A 74 -5.54 0.04 -12.33
N PHE A 75 -5.19 1.12 -11.64
CA PHE A 75 -3.84 1.57 -11.40
C PHE A 75 -3.34 0.89 -10.12
N VAL A 76 -2.46 -0.09 -10.28
CA VAL A 76 -1.95 -0.90 -9.17
C VAL A 76 -0.55 -0.44 -8.79
N GLU A 77 -0.35 -0.28 -7.49
CA GLU A 77 0.94 0.02 -6.87
C GLU A 77 1.26 -1.04 -5.81
N ALA A 78 2.48 -1.56 -5.85
CA ALA A 78 2.92 -2.73 -5.12
C ALA A 78 4.02 -2.38 -4.11
N LYS A 79 3.74 -2.56 -2.83
CA LYS A 79 4.71 -2.31 -1.74
C LYS A 79 5.12 -3.62 -1.06
N TYR A 80 6.22 -4.20 -1.56
CA TYR A 80 6.92 -5.31 -0.90
C TYR A 80 7.97 -4.78 0.08
N ARG A 81 7.55 -4.40 1.30
CA ARG A 81 8.43 -3.81 2.32
C ARG A 81 8.27 -4.54 3.66
N ARG A 82 9.16 -4.23 4.61
CA ARG A 82 9.08 -4.73 5.99
C ARG A 82 8.24 -3.82 6.90
N ARG A 83 8.11 -2.54 6.53
CA ARG A 83 7.38 -1.52 7.28
C ARG A 83 6.04 -1.24 6.60
N ALA A 84 5.02 -0.98 7.41
CA ALA A 84 3.70 -0.60 6.94
C ALA A 84 3.75 0.62 6.02
N VAL A 85 2.85 0.65 5.05
CA VAL A 85 2.70 1.77 4.11
C VAL A 85 2.03 2.95 4.83
N GLY A 86 2.60 4.14 4.68
CA GLY A 86 2.18 5.32 5.40
C GLY A 86 1.22 6.21 4.62
N LEU A 87 0.79 7.27 5.30
CA LEU A 87 -0.04 8.34 4.74
C LEU A 87 0.56 9.01 3.48
N PRO A 88 1.89 9.23 3.36
CA PRO A 88 2.46 9.84 2.16
C PRO A 88 2.15 9.05 0.88
N GLU A 89 2.23 7.72 0.92
CA GLU A 89 1.93 6.88 -0.23
C GLU A 89 0.45 6.98 -0.65
N VAL A 90 -0.47 7.00 0.31
CA VAL A 90 -1.90 7.17 0.00
C VAL A 90 -2.21 8.56 -0.54
N ARG A 91 -1.57 9.62 -0.01
CA ARG A 91 -1.69 10.98 -0.56
C ARG A 91 -1.17 11.07 -1.98
N ASN A 92 -0.04 10.40 -2.26
CA ASN A 92 0.48 10.31 -3.62
C ASN A 92 -0.52 9.61 -4.55
N ALA A 93 -1.10 8.48 -4.12
CA ALA A 93 -2.13 7.77 -4.88
C ALA A 93 -3.32 8.66 -5.25
N VAL A 94 -3.81 9.48 -4.32
CA VAL A 94 -4.90 10.44 -4.56
C VAL A 94 -4.48 11.52 -5.57
N GLY A 95 -3.26 12.06 -5.43
CA GLY A 95 -2.73 13.04 -6.39
C GLY A 95 -2.65 12.48 -7.80
N VAL A 96 -2.08 11.28 -7.95
CA VAL A 96 -1.94 10.57 -9.23
C VAL A 96 -3.31 10.32 -9.86
N ILE A 97 -4.25 9.75 -9.10
CA ILE A 97 -5.52 9.32 -9.68
C ILE A 97 -6.41 10.51 -10.10
N ASN A 98 -6.35 11.61 -9.35
CA ASN A 98 -7.03 12.84 -9.74
C ASN A 98 -6.39 13.42 -11.00
N ASP A 99 -5.06 13.47 -11.07
CA ASP A 99 -4.35 14.02 -12.24
C ASP A 99 -4.63 13.21 -13.51
N VAL A 100 -4.64 11.88 -13.43
CA VAL A 100 -4.98 10.98 -14.55
C VAL A 100 -6.44 11.12 -14.97
N ASN A 101 -7.39 11.11 -14.02
CA ASN A 101 -8.81 11.22 -14.36
C ASN A 101 -9.21 12.62 -14.87
N GLU A 102 -8.45 13.65 -14.52
CA GLU A 102 -8.64 15.02 -15.01
C GLU A 102 -7.98 15.30 -16.36
N PHE A 103 -7.23 14.35 -16.93
CA PHE A 103 -6.55 14.51 -18.23
C PHE A 103 -7.51 14.99 -19.33
N TYR A 104 -8.77 14.53 -19.32
CA TYR A 104 -9.78 14.87 -20.32
C TYR A 104 -10.41 16.26 -20.16
N THR A 105 -9.90 17.11 -19.27
CA THR A 105 -10.39 18.48 -19.06
C THR A 105 -9.55 19.49 -19.84
N GLY A 106 -10.04 20.72 -20.01
CA GLY A 106 -9.32 21.77 -20.72
C GLY A 106 -9.07 21.46 -22.20
N GLU A 107 -7.82 21.59 -22.65
CA GLU A 107 -7.41 21.42 -24.06
C GLU A 107 -7.70 20.02 -24.64
N HIS A 108 -7.81 19.02 -23.78
CA HIS A 108 -8.09 17.64 -24.19
C HIS A 108 -9.59 17.32 -24.25
N ALA A 109 -10.46 18.19 -23.71
CA ALA A 109 -11.90 17.93 -23.63
C ALA A 109 -12.57 17.83 -25.01
N SER A 110 -12.06 18.57 -26.00
CA SER A 110 -12.58 18.62 -27.38
C SER A 110 -12.02 17.54 -28.30
N ARG A 111 -11.08 16.70 -27.83
CA ARG A 111 -10.36 15.74 -28.68
C ARG A 111 -11.10 14.41 -28.91
N GLY A 112 -12.30 14.24 -28.35
CA GLY A 112 -13.09 13.00 -28.53
C GLY A 112 -12.42 11.74 -27.99
N LEU A 113 -11.49 11.90 -27.03
CA LEU A 113 -10.69 10.81 -26.48
C LEU A 113 -11.55 9.76 -25.80
N ARG A 114 -11.08 8.50 -25.86
CA ARG A 114 -11.69 7.40 -25.11
C ARG A 114 -11.50 7.64 -23.61
N ARG A 115 -12.59 8.02 -22.93
CA ARG A 115 -12.58 8.20 -21.47
C ARG A 115 -12.57 6.86 -20.76
N CYS A 116 -11.68 6.73 -19.78
CA CYS A 116 -11.64 5.61 -18.85
C CYS A 116 -11.74 6.13 -17.41
N ASP A 117 -12.40 5.36 -16.53
CA ASP A 117 -12.43 5.63 -15.09
C ASP A 117 -11.27 4.89 -14.43
N TYR A 118 -10.25 5.61 -14.00
CA TYR A 118 -9.10 5.02 -13.31
C TYR A 118 -9.37 4.94 -11.82
N ARG A 119 -9.13 3.76 -11.24
CA ARG A 119 -9.15 3.53 -9.79
C ARG A 119 -7.77 3.11 -9.30
N TYR A 120 -7.40 3.58 -8.12
CA TYR A 120 -6.10 3.31 -7.53
C TYR A 120 -6.19 2.21 -6.47
N VAL A 121 -5.29 1.23 -6.55
CA VAL A 121 -5.18 0.13 -5.59
C VAL A 121 -3.75 0.03 -5.08
N LEU A 122 -3.57 0.08 -3.76
CA LEU A 122 -2.30 -0.15 -3.09
C LEU A 122 -2.27 -1.56 -2.50
N PHE A 123 -1.28 -2.36 -2.89
CA PHE A 123 -0.98 -3.64 -2.27
C PHE A 123 0.19 -3.50 -1.31
N SER A 124 0.07 -4.04 -0.09
CA SER A 124 1.15 -4.04 0.89
C SER A 124 1.37 -5.42 1.50
N THR A 125 2.62 -5.88 1.57
CA THR A 125 2.96 -7.14 2.27
C THR A 125 3.10 -6.99 3.78
N SER A 126 3.08 -5.76 4.28
CA SER A 126 3.34 -5.39 5.67
C SER A 126 2.27 -4.45 6.21
N GLY A 127 1.08 -4.44 5.60
CA GLY A 127 -0.05 -3.61 6.02
C GLY A 127 0.12 -2.12 5.79
N PHE A 128 -0.78 -1.36 6.40
CA PHE A 128 -0.92 0.09 6.31
C PHE A 128 -0.97 0.69 7.72
N THR A 129 -0.62 1.96 7.86
CA THR A 129 -0.84 2.68 9.13
C THR A 129 -2.30 3.14 9.26
N ASP A 130 -2.81 3.29 10.48
CA ASP A 130 -4.19 3.73 10.73
C ASP A 130 -4.53 5.05 10.01
N ASP A 131 -3.58 6.00 9.96
CA ASP A 131 -3.77 7.26 9.23
C ASP A 131 -3.87 7.05 7.72
N ALA A 132 -3.09 6.12 7.17
CA ALA A 132 -3.16 5.75 5.77
C ALA A 132 -4.51 5.10 5.44
N GLU A 133 -4.99 4.19 6.30
CA GLU A 133 -6.28 3.52 6.14
C GLU A 133 -7.46 4.49 6.22
N ARG A 134 -7.49 5.35 7.24
CA ARG A 134 -8.55 6.36 7.40
C ARG A 134 -8.58 7.35 6.23
N TYR A 135 -7.42 7.78 5.75
CA TYR A 135 -7.34 8.70 4.62
C TYR A 135 -7.73 8.00 3.31
N ALA A 136 -7.29 6.77 3.09
CA ALA A 136 -7.66 5.97 1.91
C ALA A 136 -9.17 5.76 1.82
N LEU A 137 -9.82 5.45 2.95
CA LEU A 137 -11.28 5.34 3.04
C LEU A 137 -11.96 6.66 2.66
N ALA A 138 -11.49 7.78 3.20
CA ALA A 138 -12.05 9.10 2.92
C ALA A 138 -11.91 9.51 1.44
N GLN A 139 -10.82 9.08 0.79
CA GLN A 139 -10.49 9.43 -0.60
C GLN A 139 -10.80 8.32 -1.61
N ARG A 140 -11.41 7.20 -1.17
CA ARG A 140 -11.77 6.04 -2.00
C ARG A 140 -10.58 5.40 -2.72
N VAL A 141 -9.42 5.37 -2.08
CA VAL A 141 -8.27 4.56 -2.51
C VAL A 141 -8.43 3.16 -1.94
N SER A 142 -8.32 2.13 -2.79
CA SER A 142 -8.44 0.75 -2.33
C SER A 142 -7.13 0.26 -1.75
N LEU A 143 -7.16 -0.29 -0.54
CA LEU A 143 -6.00 -0.86 0.15
C LEU A 143 -6.16 -2.37 0.25
N ILE A 144 -5.15 -3.11 -0.19
CA ILE A 144 -5.08 -4.57 -0.10
C ILE A 144 -3.95 -4.97 0.83
N ASP A 145 -4.31 -5.37 2.04
CA ASP A 145 -3.36 -5.82 3.06
C ASP A 145 -3.07 -7.32 2.91
N LEU A 146 -1.83 -7.65 2.56
CA LEU A 146 -1.32 -9.02 2.44
C LEU A 146 -0.50 -9.46 3.67
N GLN A 147 -0.57 -8.74 4.78
CA GLN A 147 0.10 -9.11 6.03
C GLN A 147 -0.44 -10.43 6.59
N THR A 148 -1.73 -10.70 6.37
CA THR A 148 -2.44 -11.83 6.98
C THR A 148 -1.83 -13.20 6.61
N PRO A 149 -1.99 -14.23 7.46
CA PRO A 149 -1.49 -15.58 7.21
C PRO A 149 -2.00 -16.21 5.90
N ALA A 150 -3.19 -15.84 5.44
CA ALA A 150 -3.75 -16.24 4.17
C ALA A 150 -2.71 -16.03 3.07
N TYR A 151 -2.20 -14.83 2.88
CA TYR A 151 -1.27 -14.52 1.78
C TYR A 151 0.17 -15.04 1.97
N LYS A 152 0.41 -15.93 2.95
CA LYS A 152 1.73 -16.55 3.16
C LYS A 152 2.23 -17.34 1.95
N PRO A 153 1.43 -18.15 1.22
CA PRO A 153 1.92 -18.88 0.04
C PRO A 153 2.36 -17.91 -1.07
N LEU A 154 1.56 -16.88 -1.38
CA LEU A 154 1.92 -15.79 -2.28
C LEU A 154 3.25 -15.11 -1.89
N LYS A 155 3.40 -14.67 -0.64
CA LYS A 155 4.64 -14.05 -0.15
C LYS A 155 5.84 -15.01 -0.25
N THR A 156 5.60 -16.29 0.02
CA THR A 156 6.64 -17.34 -0.07
C THR A 156 7.08 -17.57 -1.51
N LEU A 157 6.15 -17.57 -2.47
CA LEU A 157 6.44 -17.67 -3.90
C LEU A 157 7.35 -16.52 -4.34
N VAL A 158 6.96 -15.28 -4.03
CA VAL A 158 7.73 -14.08 -4.39
C VAL A 158 9.14 -14.15 -3.78
N ALA A 159 9.23 -14.46 -2.49
CA ALA A 159 10.51 -14.57 -1.79
C ALA A 159 11.42 -15.65 -2.40
N ARG A 160 10.90 -16.85 -2.67
CA ARG A 160 11.65 -17.97 -3.26
C ARG A 160 12.13 -17.66 -4.68
N THR A 161 11.26 -17.06 -5.49
CA THR A 161 11.58 -16.70 -6.88
C THR A 161 12.67 -15.63 -6.92
N ALA A 162 12.53 -14.57 -6.12
CA ALA A 162 13.56 -13.54 -5.99
C ALA A 162 14.90 -14.12 -5.48
N GLU A 163 14.87 -15.05 -4.53
CA GLU A 163 16.09 -15.71 -4.04
C GLU A 163 16.79 -16.56 -5.12
N LYS A 164 16.03 -17.31 -5.93
CA LYS A 164 16.59 -18.07 -7.06
C LYS A 164 17.25 -17.15 -8.09
N LEU A 165 16.58 -16.05 -8.45
CA LEU A 165 17.10 -15.03 -9.37
C LEU A 165 18.35 -14.34 -8.82
N HIS A 166 18.35 -13.97 -7.54
CA HIS A 166 19.49 -13.33 -6.89
C HIS A 166 20.69 -14.28 -6.82
N ARG A 167 20.48 -15.57 -6.49
CA ARG A 167 21.53 -16.60 -6.53
C ARG A 167 22.08 -16.81 -7.93
N LEU A 168 21.22 -16.81 -8.96
CA LEU A 168 21.63 -16.93 -10.35
C LEU A 168 22.53 -15.76 -10.77
N ALA A 169 22.14 -14.53 -10.43
CA ALA A 169 22.93 -13.33 -10.70
C ALA A 169 24.29 -13.35 -9.98
N LYS A 170 24.32 -13.74 -8.70
CA LYS A 170 25.56 -13.90 -7.93
C LYS A 170 26.49 -14.95 -8.54
N LYS A 171 25.97 -16.12 -8.91
CA LYS A 171 26.77 -17.19 -9.52
C LYS A 171 27.40 -16.77 -10.85
N ARG A 172 26.79 -15.81 -11.55
CA ARG A 172 27.26 -15.27 -12.83
C ARG A 172 28.02 -13.96 -12.69
N ASN A 173 28.29 -13.50 -11.46
CA ASN A 173 28.96 -12.22 -11.18
C ASN A 173 28.35 -11.04 -11.94
N ILE A 174 27.01 -11.00 -12.03
CA ILE A 174 26.30 -9.92 -12.71
C ILE A 174 26.37 -8.65 -11.84
N GLU A 175 27.04 -7.62 -12.35
CA GLU A 175 27.22 -6.35 -11.65
C GLU A 175 25.92 -5.53 -11.58
N SER A 176 25.22 -5.44 -12.71
CA SER A 176 23.92 -4.80 -12.88
C SER A 176 22.86 -5.82 -13.32
N PHE A 177 21.79 -5.96 -12.54
CA PHE A 177 20.80 -7.00 -12.76
C PHE A 177 19.88 -6.64 -13.94
N PRO A 178 19.73 -7.51 -14.96
CA PRO A 178 18.88 -7.24 -16.12
C PRO A 178 17.39 -7.43 -15.76
N VAL A 179 16.78 -6.41 -15.16
CA VAL A 179 15.38 -6.44 -14.70
C VAL A 179 14.42 -6.76 -15.84
N ASN A 180 14.67 -6.23 -17.04
CA ASN A 180 13.80 -6.41 -18.20
C ASN A 180 13.79 -7.85 -18.68
N GLN A 181 14.96 -8.46 -18.78
CA GLN A 181 15.08 -9.87 -19.12
C GLN A 181 14.30 -10.76 -18.14
N MET A 182 14.36 -10.44 -16.84
CA MET A 182 13.57 -11.12 -15.81
C MET A 182 12.06 -10.90 -16.02
N ARG A 183 11.61 -9.66 -16.22
CA ARG A 183 10.20 -9.34 -16.44
C ARG A 183 9.65 -10.06 -17.66
N GLU A 184 10.37 -10.05 -18.78
CA GLU A 184 9.97 -10.77 -19.99
C GLU A 184 9.83 -12.27 -19.75
N ALA A 185 10.78 -12.90 -19.06
CA ALA A 185 10.72 -14.32 -18.77
C ALA A 185 9.52 -14.67 -17.88
N LEU A 186 9.28 -13.87 -16.82
CA LEU A 186 8.14 -14.04 -15.93
C LEU A 186 6.82 -13.84 -16.69
N ARG A 187 6.69 -12.80 -17.49
CA ARG A 187 5.46 -12.51 -18.24
C ARG A 187 5.12 -13.58 -19.27
N LYS A 188 6.14 -14.09 -19.99
CA LYS A 188 5.98 -15.22 -20.91
C LYS A 188 5.53 -16.48 -20.18
N ALA A 189 6.15 -16.80 -19.04
CA ALA A 189 5.77 -17.95 -18.24
C ALA A 189 4.37 -17.80 -17.60
N PHE A 190 3.98 -16.58 -17.23
CA PHE A 190 2.68 -16.29 -16.62
C PHE A 190 1.55 -16.16 -17.63
N GLY A 191 1.85 -16.06 -18.94
CA GLY A 191 0.83 -15.76 -19.96
C GLY A 191 0.31 -14.32 -19.89
N THR A 192 0.98 -13.44 -19.13
CA THR A 192 0.63 -12.02 -18.99
C THR A 192 1.19 -11.16 -20.12
N TRP A 193 1.92 -11.77 -21.04
CA TRP A 193 2.42 -11.12 -22.25
C TRP A 193 1.34 -11.13 -23.32
N THR A 194 0.80 -9.95 -23.64
CA THR A 194 -0.39 -9.80 -24.51
C THR A 194 -0.06 -9.55 -25.99
N THR A 195 1.21 -9.59 -26.42
CA THR A 195 1.57 -9.30 -27.81
C THR A 195 1.88 -10.52 -28.66
N ASP A 196 1.40 -10.50 -29.90
CA ASP A 196 1.85 -11.38 -30.98
C ASP A 196 3.37 -11.25 -31.14
N ALA A 197 4.06 -12.40 -31.14
CA ALA A 197 5.52 -12.54 -31.05
C ALA A 197 6.35 -11.91 -32.18
N ARG A 198 5.78 -11.05 -33.04
CA ARG A 198 6.43 -10.48 -34.24
C ARG A 198 6.77 -9.00 -34.16
N ASP A 199 6.18 -8.25 -33.25
CA ASP A 199 6.53 -6.84 -33.05
C ASP A 199 7.06 -6.69 -31.64
N VAL A 200 8.37 -6.53 -31.52
CA VAL A 200 9.07 -6.21 -30.28
C VAL A 200 9.20 -4.69 -30.21
N PRO A 201 8.33 -3.95 -29.52
CA PRO A 201 8.72 -2.64 -29.06
C PRO A 201 9.69 -2.83 -27.89
N LYS A 202 10.83 -2.17 -28.02
CA LYS A 202 11.92 -2.00 -27.06
C LYS A 202 11.42 -1.31 -25.78
N LEU A 203 10.54 -1.97 -25.03
CA LEU A 203 9.69 -1.33 -24.04
C LEU A 203 10.39 -0.98 -22.73
N PHE A 204 11.63 -1.45 -22.58
CA PHE A 204 12.48 -1.17 -21.43
C PHE A 204 13.97 -1.00 -21.78
N ASP A 205 14.31 -0.89 -23.07
CA ASP A 205 15.71 -0.85 -23.54
C ASP A 205 16.52 0.30 -22.93
N ASP A 206 15.92 1.41 -22.48
CA ASP A 206 16.68 2.62 -22.15
C ASP A 206 17.29 2.67 -20.75
N ALA A 207 16.82 1.85 -19.79
CA ALA A 207 17.54 1.65 -18.53
C ALA A 207 18.84 0.86 -18.77
N GLU A 208 18.81 -0.08 -19.73
CA GLU A 208 19.95 -0.89 -20.17
C GLU A 208 20.82 -0.13 -21.19
N ALA A 209 20.24 0.74 -22.01
CA ALA A 209 20.95 1.62 -22.93
C ALA A 209 21.66 2.76 -22.20
N ARG A 210 21.12 3.25 -21.07
CA ARG A 210 21.85 4.17 -20.16
C ARG A 210 22.99 3.46 -19.43
N ALA A 211 22.80 2.23 -18.98
CA ALA A 211 23.90 1.40 -18.45
C ALA A 211 24.97 1.12 -19.52
N SER A 212 24.57 0.92 -20.76
CA SER A 212 25.45 0.70 -21.91
C SER A 212 26.14 1.99 -22.41
N HIS A 213 25.46 3.15 -22.35
CA HIS A 213 26.03 4.48 -22.64
C HIS A 213 26.96 4.97 -21.52
N LEU A 214 26.82 4.45 -20.30
CA LEU A 214 27.73 4.63 -19.17
C LEU A 214 28.83 3.53 -19.08
N GLY A 215 28.93 2.65 -20.09
CA GLY A 215 30.00 1.64 -20.18
C GLY A 215 29.84 0.41 -19.28
N THR A 216 28.71 0.25 -18.59
CA THR A 216 28.40 -0.94 -17.79
C THR A 216 27.64 -1.96 -18.64
N ALA A 217 28.36 -2.90 -19.25
CA ALA A 217 27.76 -4.04 -19.93
C ALA A 217 26.98 -4.89 -18.91
N THR A 218 25.64 -4.92 -19.02
CA THR A 218 24.81 -5.90 -18.32
C THR A 218 25.10 -7.28 -18.89
N SER A 219 25.79 -8.13 -18.13
CA SER A 219 25.91 -9.54 -18.50
C SER A 219 24.54 -10.20 -18.39
N PRO A 220 23.99 -10.80 -19.47
CA PRO A 220 22.65 -11.37 -19.45
C PRO A 220 22.57 -12.59 -18.53
N LEU A 221 21.41 -12.79 -17.90
CA LEU A 221 21.11 -14.02 -17.19
C LEU A 221 21.01 -15.20 -18.19
N PRO A 222 21.43 -16.42 -17.81
CA PRO A 222 21.31 -17.59 -18.68
C PRO A 222 19.84 -17.88 -19.03
N PRO A 223 19.42 -17.81 -20.32
CA PRO A 223 18.01 -17.87 -20.71
C PRO A 223 17.28 -19.14 -20.23
N GLU A 224 17.89 -20.32 -20.36
CA GLU A 224 17.29 -21.59 -19.93
C GLU A 224 17.04 -21.66 -18.42
N ARG A 225 17.99 -21.14 -17.62
CA ARG A 225 17.86 -21.13 -16.16
C ARG A 225 16.81 -20.11 -15.72
N LEU A 226 16.77 -18.96 -16.39
CA LEU A 226 15.77 -17.93 -16.15
C LEU A 226 14.37 -18.44 -16.51
N ALA A 227 14.20 -19.05 -17.68
CA ALA A 227 12.95 -19.67 -18.11
C ALA A 227 12.49 -20.75 -17.12
N LYS A 228 13.40 -21.61 -16.64
CA LYS A 228 13.08 -22.60 -15.60
C LYS A 228 12.56 -21.96 -14.31
N ILE A 229 13.22 -20.92 -13.80
CA ILE A 229 12.77 -20.20 -12.61
C ILE A 229 11.39 -19.58 -12.84
N ALA A 230 11.16 -19.01 -14.02
CA ALA A 230 9.88 -18.40 -14.38
C ALA A 230 8.75 -19.44 -14.50
N SER A 231 8.99 -20.59 -15.13
CA SER A 231 8.04 -21.70 -15.21
C SER A 231 7.68 -22.26 -13.83
N GLU A 232 8.67 -22.45 -12.94
CA GLU A 232 8.41 -22.88 -11.56
C GLU A 232 7.57 -21.85 -10.79
N ALA A 233 7.73 -20.55 -11.07
CA ALA A 233 6.88 -19.53 -10.48
C ALA A 233 5.46 -19.52 -11.09
N ALA A 234 5.32 -19.96 -12.33
CA ALA A 234 4.05 -19.99 -13.06
C ALA A 234 3.11 -21.12 -12.59
N GLU A 235 3.63 -22.16 -11.93
CA GLU A 235 2.84 -23.23 -11.30
C GLU A 235 1.93 -22.72 -10.16
N PHE A 236 2.07 -21.45 -9.78
CA PHE A 236 1.18 -20.81 -8.82
C PHE A 236 -0.23 -20.62 -9.39
N GLY A 237 -1.20 -21.35 -8.82
CA GLY A 237 -2.61 -21.36 -9.21
C GLY A 237 -3.55 -20.50 -8.36
N GLU A 238 -3.04 -19.56 -7.54
CA GLU A 238 -3.97 -18.68 -6.82
C GLU A 238 -4.71 -17.74 -7.78
N ARG A 239 -6.01 -17.61 -7.56
CA ARG A 239 -6.86 -16.58 -8.18
C ARG A 239 -7.19 -15.55 -7.11
N LEU A 240 -7.00 -14.28 -7.44
CA LEU A 240 -7.65 -13.20 -6.71
C LEU A 240 -9.01 -12.97 -7.35
N TYR A 241 -9.99 -12.57 -6.56
CA TYR A 241 -11.26 -12.09 -7.08
C TYR A 241 -11.39 -10.64 -6.65
N PHE A 242 -11.60 -9.77 -7.63
CA PHE A 242 -11.86 -8.37 -7.33
C PHE A 242 -13.35 -8.18 -7.13
N VAL A 243 -13.65 -7.51 -6.03
CA VAL A 243 -14.99 -7.43 -5.52
C VAL A 243 -15.35 -5.97 -5.35
N PHE A 244 -16.46 -5.57 -5.96
CA PHE A 244 -16.90 -4.19 -5.96
C PHE A 244 -18.10 -4.01 -5.04
N ASN A 245 -18.11 -2.91 -4.30
CA ASN A 245 -19.31 -2.42 -3.60
C ASN A 245 -19.81 -1.11 -4.20
N ASP A 246 -21.02 -0.73 -3.79
CA ASP A 246 -21.70 0.51 -4.19
C ASP A 246 -20.93 1.79 -3.80
N THR A 247 -19.91 1.68 -2.92
CA THR A 247 -19.03 2.78 -2.53
C THR A 247 -17.71 2.83 -3.32
N ALA A 248 -17.60 1.99 -4.35
CA ALA A 248 -16.52 1.93 -5.33
C ALA A 248 -15.15 1.50 -4.78
N PHE A 249 -15.15 0.67 -3.74
CA PHE A 249 -13.95 -0.03 -3.29
C PHE A 249 -13.79 -1.35 -4.03
N VAL A 250 -12.53 -1.73 -4.24
CA VAL A 250 -12.15 -3.03 -4.77
C VAL A 250 -11.62 -3.88 -3.62
N PHE A 251 -12.28 -4.98 -3.29
CA PHE A 251 -11.74 -6.00 -2.38
C PHE A 251 -11.04 -7.08 -3.16
N VAL A 252 -9.99 -7.62 -2.57
CA VAL A 252 -9.31 -8.80 -3.08
C VAL A 252 -9.70 -9.98 -2.23
N VAL A 253 -10.43 -10.88 -2.86
CA VAL A 253 -10.85 -12.14 -2.30
C VAL A 253 -9.88 -13.22 -2.74
N ARG A 254 -9.48 -14.06 -1.80
CA ARG A 254 -8.78 -15.31 -2.05
C ARG A 254 -9.75 -16.46 -1.78
N SER A 255 -9.96 -17.33 -2.77
CA SER A 255 -10.65 -18.58 -2.48
C SER A 255 -9.66 -19.55 -1.84
N ASP A 256 -10.07 -20.15 -0.71
CA ASP A 256 -9.16 -20.93 0.13
C ASP A 256 -8.99 -22.39 -0.29
N ASP A 257 -9.53 -22.80 -1.44
CA ASP A 257 -9.35 -24.17 -1.93
C ASP A 257 -9.37 -24.24 -3.46
N LEU A 258 -8.20 -24.45 -4.07
CA LEU A 258 -8.08 -24.84 -5.49
C LEU A 258 -7.08 -26.00 -5.71
N GLN A 259 -6.71 -26.74 -4.65
CA GLN A 259 -6.09 -28.06 -4.83
C GLN A 259 -7.09 -29.22 -4.66
N ALA A 260 -8.33 -28.93 -4.27
CA ALA A 260 -9.40 -29.93 -4.19
C ALA A 260 -10.21 -29.99 -5.48
N ASP A 261 -9.55 -30.11 -6.64
CA ASP A 261 -10.26 -30.35 -7.91
C ASP A 261 -10.36 -31.84 -8.27
N ASP A 262 -9.89 -32.77 -7.42
CA ASP A 262 -10.03 -34.22 -7.71
C ASP A 262 -10.13 -35.16 -6.49
N ASP A 263 -10.16 -34.65 -5.25
CA ASP A 263 -10.22 -35.53 -4.07
C ASP A 263 -11.66 -35.61 -3.55
N ASP A 264 -12.33 -36.72 -3.85
CA ASP A 264 -13.68 -37.12 -3.41
C ASP A 264 -13.73 -37.44 -1.90
N THR A 265 -12.94 -36.72 -1.10
CA THR A 265 -12.81 -36.89 0.34
C THR A 265 -14.00 -36.21 1.05
N PRO A 266 -14.80 -36.95 1.84
CA PRO A 266 -15.91 -36.37 2.59
C PRO A 266 -15.38 -35.32 3.58
N GLY A 267 -15.65 -34.04 3.31
CA GLY A 267 -15.21 -32.91 4.15
C GLY A 267 -14.30 -31.89 3.48
N ALA A 268 -13.84 -32.13 2.24
CA ALA A 268 -13.15 -31.11 1.44
C ALA A 268 -14.16 -30.01 1.04
N ARG A 269 -13.83 -28.75 1.35
CA ARG A 269 -14.73 -27.60 1.17
C ARG A 269 -14.57 -27.08 -0.26
N LYS A 270 -15.60 -27.24 -1.08
CA LYS A 270 -15.56 -26.88 -2.50
C LYS A 270 -15.48 -25.36 -2.69
N THR A 271 -14.61 -24.93 -3.61
CA THR A 271 -14.68 -23.63 -4.27
C THR A 271 -16.08 -23.46 -4.86
N PRO A 272 -16.77 -22.32 -4.67
CA PRO A 272 -18.11 -22.15 -5.22
C PRO A 272 -18.07 -22.32 -6.75
N ARG A 273 -18.90 -23.20 -7.32
CA ARG A 273 -19.17 -23.26 -8.76
C ARG A 273 -20.37 -22.36 -9.04
N LEU A 274 -20.24 -21.09 -8.68
CA LEU A 274 -21.35 -20.16 -8.75
C LEU A 274 -21.59 -19.76 -10.20
N ALA A 275 -22.72 -20.21 -10.76
CA ALA A 275 -23.14 -19.87 -12.11
C ALA A 275 -23.39 -18.36 -12.25
N ALA A 276 -23.14 -17.81 -13.45
CA ALA A 276 -23.39 -16.42 -13.78
C ALA A 276 -24.81 -15.98 -13.39
N GLY A 277 -24.92 -14.87 -12.65
CA GLY A 277 -26.21 -14.34 -12.18
C GLY A 277 -26.84 -15.08 -11.00
N ALA A 278 -26.14 -16.04 -10.38
CA ALA A 278 -26.57 -16.66 -9.13
C ALA A 278 -26.64 -15.60 -8.01
N ARG A 279 -27.70 -15.67 -7.20
CA ARG A 279 -27.79 -14.98 -5.92
C ARG A 279 -27.58 -16.01 -4.81
N ALA A 280 -26.58 -15.77 -3.99
CA ALA A 280 -26.32 -16.58 -2.81
C ALA A 280 -26.50 -15.70 -1.56
N ASP A 281 -27.32 -16.16 -0.62
CA ASP A 281 -27.28 -15.64 0.74
C ASP A 281 -25.94 -16.05 1.35
N ALA A 282 -25.23 -15.09 1.95
CA ALA A 282 -23.95 -15.40 2.58
C ALA A 282 -23.81 -14.74 3.94
N ARG A 283 -23.10 -15.45 4.82
CA ARG A 283 -22.74 -15.01 6.16
C ARG A 283 -21.33 -14.47 6.17
N LEU A 284 -21.18 -13.22 6.63
CA LEU A 284 -19.88 -12.66 6.92
C LEU A 284 -19.42 -13.09 8.33
N ALA A 285 -18.23 -13.68 8.43
CA ALA A 285 -17.62 -14.15 9.67
C ALA A 285 -16.10 -13.92 9.67
N PHE A 286 -15.45 -14.02 10.83
CA PHE A 286 -14.00 -13.96 10.91
C PHE A 286 -13.38 -15.35 10.67
N ALA A 287 -12.26 -15.41 9.95
CA ALA A 287 -11.56 -16.66 9.64
C ALA A 287 -10.70 -17.11 10.85
N GLY A 288 -11.31 -17.83 11.79
CA GLY A 288 -10.62 -18.49 12.91
C GLY A 288 -11.04 -18.02 14.31
N GLU A 289 -10.60 -18.75 15.35
CA GLU A 289 -10.79 -18.40 16.76
C GLU A 289 -9.89 -17.25 17.22
N ASP A 290 -8.74 -17.06 16.55
CA ASP A 290 -7.80 -15.97 16.81
C ASP A 290 -8.20 -14.71 16.05
N GLU A 291 -9.02 -13.86 16.71
CA GLU A 291 -9.57 -12.57 16.27
C GLU A 291 -8.53 -11.51 15.83
N HIS A 292 -7.23 -11.85 15.76
CA HIS A 292 -6.12 -10.95 15.46
C HIS A 292 -5.62 -11.03 14.00
N SER A 293 -6.09 -11.98 13.18
CA SER A 293 -5.57 -12.16 11.81
C SER A 293 -6.07 -11.13 10.79
N GLY A 294 -7.12 -10.37 11.11
CA GLY A 294 -7.83 -9.48 10.19
C GLY A 294 -8.59 -10.20 9.05
N GLU A 295 -8.68 -11.53 9.08
CA GLU A 295 -9.24 -12.29 7.95
C GLU A 295 -10.75 -12.44 8.07
N TRP A 296 -11.45 -12.07 7.02
CA TRP A 296 -12.89 -12.24 6.90
C TRP A 296 -13.20 -13.40 5.95
N THR A 297 -14.28 -14.10 6.24
CA THR A 297 -14.82 -15.18 5.41
C THR A 297 -16.28 -14.88 5.12
N LEU A 298 -16.63 -14.92 3.85
CA LEU A 298 -18.01 -14.97 3.40
C LEU A 298 -18.35 -16.45 3.12
N GLU A 299 -19.27 -16.97 3.90
CA GLU A 299 -19.72 -18.35 3.84
C GLU A 299 -21.13 -18.37 3.25
N THR A 300 -21.28 -19.01 2.10
CA THR A 300 -22.59 -19.16 1.43
C THR A 300 -23.50 -20.06 2.27
N THR A 301 -24.74 -19.63 2.46
CA THR A 301 -25.76 -20.33 3.28
C THR A 301 -26.89 -20.87 2.40
N GLY A 302 -27.44 -22.04 2.76
CA GLY A 302 -28.56 -22.65 2.04
C GLY A 302 -28.44 -24.16 1.87
N SER A 303 -29.24 -24.74 0.97
CA SER A 303 -29.25 -26.17 0.62
C SER A 303 -28.91 -26.44 -0.85
N GLY A 304 -28.37 -25.44 -1.56
CA GLY A 304 -27.91 -25.54 -2.94
C GLY A 304 -26.52 -26.20 -3.07
N PRO A 305 -26.05 -26.47 -4.31
CA PRO A 305 -24.77 -27.12 -4.58
C PRO A 305 -23.55 -26.35 -4.05
N ASP A 306 -23.70 -25.04 -3.84
CA ASP A 306 -22.65 -24.16 -3.34
C ASP A 306 -22.72 -23.93 -1.82
N ALA A 307 -23.70 -24.52 -1.11
CA ALA A 307 -23.86 -24.31 0.32
C ALA A 307 -22.63 -24.78 1.11
N GLY A 308 -22.07 -23.91 1.95
CA GLY A 308 -20.85 -24.18 2.73
C GLY A 308 -19.55 -23.79 2.02
N SER A 309 -19.61 -23.26 0.80
CA SER A 309 -18.44 -22.65 0.15
C SER A 309 -18.01 -21.38 0.88
N GLN A 310 -16.69 -21.24 1.08
CA GLN A 310 -16.08 -20.15 1.83
C GLN A 310 -15.19 -19.29 0.93
N ILE A 311 -15.34 -17.98 1.09
CA ILE A 311 -14.64 -16.95 0.35
C ILE A 311 -13.87 -16.11 1.36
N ARG A 312 -12.53 -16.16 1.39
CA ARG A 312 -11.74 -15.38 2.34
C ARG A 312 -11.25 -14.08 1.73
N PHE A 313 -11.11 -13.04 2.53
CA PHE A 313 -10.54 -11.77 2.08
C PHE A 313 -9.75 -11.07 3.16
N ALA A 314 -8.77 -10.29 2.68
CA ALA A 314 -8.00 -9.36 3.49
C ALA A 314 -8.91 -8.37 4.22
N ASN A 315 -8.46 -7.91 5.38
CA ASN A 315 -9.08 -6.79 6.08
C ASN A 315 -9.09 -5.57 5.16
N SER A 316 -10.27 -5.12 4.75
CA SER A 316 -10.42 -3.82 4.10
C SER A 316 -11.06 -2.86 5.09
N PRO A 317 -10.49 -1.67 5.30
CA PRO A 317 -11.10 -0.61 6.12
C PRO A 317 -12.57 -0.33 5.72
N ALA A 318 -12.92 -0.54 4.45
CA ALA A 318 -14.28 -0.38 3.95
C ALA A 318 -15.26 -1.45 4.46
N ILE A 319 -14.83 -2.71 4.63
CA ILE A 319 -15.65 -3.76 5.27
C ILE A 319 -15.86 -3.43 6.74
N GLY A 320 -14.81 -2.97 7.42
CA GLY A 320 -14.92 -2.56 8.81
C GLY A 320 -15.95 -1.45 9.01
N THR A 321 -16.00 -0.48 8.09
CA THR A 321 -16.98 0.61 8.09
C THR A 321 -18.40 0.14 7.77
N LEU A 322 -18.56 -0.79 6.84
CA LEU A 322 -19.86 -1.42 6.53
C LEU A 322 -20.44 -2.07 7.79
N ILE A 323 -19.63 -2.83 8.52
CA ILE A 323 -20.02 -3.57 9.74
C ILE A 323 -20.25 -2.63 10.94
N ALA A 324 -19.42 -1.59 11.12
CA ALA A 324 -19.51 -0.69 12.27
C ALA A 324 -20.74 0.25 12.23
N SER A 325 -21.46 0.31 11.11
CA SER A 325 -22.56 1.26 10.90
C SER A 325 -23.91 0.85 11.49
N ASP A 326 -23.95 -0.20 12.31
CA ASP A 326 -25.18 -0.93 12.67
C ASP A 326 -25.40 -1.08 14.19
N GLU A 327 -25.77 0.02 14.85
CA GLU A 327 -26.33 -0.02 16.21
C GLU A 327 -27.87 -0.09 16.24
N ASP A 328 -28.58 -0.07 15.08
CA ASP A 328 -30.03 0.21 15.07
C ASP A 328 -30.85 -0.74 14.15
N GLU A 329 -31.63 -1.67 14.73
CA GLU A 329 -32.48 -2.68 14.05
C GLU A 329 -33.43 -2.10 12.98
N GLY A 330 -33.87 -0.85 13.13
CA GLY A 330 -34.74 -0.17 12.16
C GLY A 330 -34.03 0.23 10.86
N LEU A 331 -32.72 0.49 10.91
CA LEU A 331 -31.91 0.85 9.75
C LEU A 331 -31.58 -0.37 8.86
N TRP A 332 -31.51 -1.56 9.46
CA TRP A 332 -31.19 -2.83 8.79
C TRP A 332 -32.17 -3.18 7.67
N ARG A 333 -33.48 -2.95 7.88
CA ARG A 333 -34.50 -3.21 6.86
C ARG A 333 -34.37 -2.28 5.64
N ARG A 334 -33.85 -1.06 5.82
CA ARG A 334 -33.61 -0.10 4.72
C ARG A 334 -32.26 -0.31 4.02
N LYS A 335 -31.26 -0.91 4.69
CA LYS A 335 -29.90 -1.15 4.16
C LYS A 335 -29.72 -2.48 3.43
N ARG A 336 -30.71 -3.38 3.42
CA ARG A 336 -30.65 -4.65 2.67
C ARG A 336 -30.22 -4.49 1.20
N SER A 337 -30.51 -3.34 0.59
CA SER A 337 -30.10 -3.03 -0.78
C SER A 337 -28.62 -2.63 -0.94
N ARG A 338 -27.88 -2.36 0.15
CA ARG A 338 -26.47 -1.92 0.14
C ARG A 338 -25.48 -3.00 0.57
N ASN A 339 -25.96 -4.13 1.09
CA ASN A 339 -25.12 -5.27 1.47
C ASN A 339 -24.98 -6.25 0.28
N ARG A 340 -24.84 -5.67 -0.90
CA ARG A 340 -24.60 -6.38 -2.14
C ARG A 340 -23.15 -6.20 -2.50
N VAL A 341 -22.55 -7.28 -2.93
CA VAL A 341 -21.17 -7.35 -3.35
C VAL A 341 -21.16 -8.01 -4.72
N VAL A 342 -20.47 -7.38 -5.67
CA VAL A 342 -20.31 -7.91 -7.02
C VAL A 342 -18.92 -8.51 -7.14
N VAL A 343 -18.84 -9.82 -7.35
CA VAL A 343 -17.60 -10.56 -7.58
C VAL A 343 -17.49 -10.82 -9.07
N ALA A 344 -16.45 -10.30 -9.72
CA ALA A 344 -16.13 -10.65 -11.10
C ALA A 344 -15.17 -11.85 -11.11
N VAL A 345 -15.53 -12.89 -11.86
CA VAL A 345 -14.75 -14.12 -12.02
C VAL A 345 -14.63 -14.42 -13.50
N ASP A 346 -13.42 -14.29 -14.06
CA ASP A 346 -13.20 -14.48 -15.50
C ASP A 346 -14.15 -13.57 -16.33
N ASP A 347 -15.10 -14.15 -17.07
CA ASP A 347 -16.13 -13.43 -17.84
C ASP A 347 -17.50 -13.39 -17.15
N ASP A 348 -17.60 -13.94 -15.94
CA ASP A 348 -18.83 -14.07 -15.16
C ASP A 348 -18.95 -13.03 -14.04
N ILE A 349 -20.19 -12.64 -13.74
CA ILE A 349 -20.53 -11.77 -12.63
C ILE A 349 -21.36 -12.54 -11.62
N LEU A 350 -20.92 -12.49 -10.36
CA LEU A 350 -21.64 -13.01 -9.22
C LEU A 350 -22.12 -11.86 -8.34
N GLU A 351 -23.43 -11.77 -8.13
CA GLU A 351 -24.03 -10.86 -7.14
C GLU A 351 -24.25 -11.61 -5.82
N VAL A 352 -23.47 -11.25 -4.80
CA VAL A 352 -23.61 -11.81 -3.46
C VAL A 352 -24.35 -10.82 -2.58
N ASP A 353 -25.54 -11.21 -2.14
CA ASP A 353 -26.28 -10.51 -1.10
C ASP A 353 -25.84 -11.11 0.24
N PHE A 354 -25.13 -10.34 1.08
CA PHE A 354 -24.63 -10.86 2.36
C PHE A 354 -25.38 -10.25 3.54
N ASN A 355 -25.56 -11.06 4.57
CA ASN A 355 -26.05 -10.60 5.85
C ASN A 355 -24.85 -10.63 6.81
N PRO A 356 -24.36 -9.47 7.31
CA PRO A 356 -23.47 -9.46 8.46
C PRO A 356 -24.24 -10.15 9.58
N ALA A 357 -23.85 -11.36 9.95
CA ALA A 357 -24.52 -12.00 11.08
C ALA A 357 -24.38 -11.05 12.27
N ALA A 358 -25.49 -10.80 12.98
CA ALA A 358 -25.44 -10.26 14.32
C ALA A 358 -24.62 -11.26 15.16
N SER A 359 -23.31 -11.11 15.17
CA SER A 359 -22.48 -11.77 16.16
C SER A 359 -22.91 -11.23 17.51
N SER A 360 -22.89 -12.12 18.52
CA SER A 360 -23.27 -11.80 19.90
C SER A 360 -22.78 -10.39 20.31
N PRO A 361 -23.57 -9.60 21.07
CA PRO A 361 -23.20 -8.24 21.49
C PRO A 361 -21.78 -8.15 22.08
N VAL A 362 -21.32 -9.22 22.75
CA VAL A 362 -19.96 -9.32 23.32
C VAL A 362 -18.87 -9.39 22.23
N ARG A 363 -19.16 -10.07 21.12
CA ARG A 363 -18.28 -10.16 19.95
C ARG A 363 -18.28 -8.84 19.19
N ASN A 364 -19.43 -8.17 19.06
CA ASN A 364 -19.53 -6.83 18.49
C ASN A 364 -18.79 -5.78 19.34
N GLU A 365 -18.86 -5.81 20.68
CA GLU A 365 -18.07 -4.91 21.53
C GLU A 365 -16.56 -5.17 21.41
N ARG A 366 -16.13 -6.41 21.16
CA ARG A 366 -14.71 -6.79 21.04
C ARG A 366 -14.16 -6.48 19.64
N ILE A 367 -14.97 -6.68 18.60
CA ILE A 367 -14.76 -6.18 17.22
C ILE A 367 -14.72 -4.65 17.22
N LEU A 368 -15.67 -4.02 17.90
CA LEU A 368 -15.68 -2.58 18.12
C LEU A 368 -14.56 -2.14 19.05
N ARG A 369 -13.85 -3.00 19.82
CA ARG A 369 -12.67 -2.63 20.64
C ARG A 369 -11.35 -2.88 19.93
N SER A 370 -11.26 -3.89 19.06
CA SER A 370 -10.15 -4.04 18.10
C SER A 370 -10.23 -2.94 17.03
N MET A 371 -11.43 -2.42 16.74
CA MET A 371 -11.65 -1.19 15.98
C MET A 371 -11.54 0.08 16.87
N ASN A 372 -12.13 0.14 18.08
CA ASN A 372 -12.02 1.27 19.04
C ASN A 372 -10.69 1.32 19.81
N VAL A 373 -9.64 0.67 19.32
CA VAL A 373 -8.32 1.26 19.53
C VAL A 373 -8.39 2.72 19.04
N ASP A 374 -9.24 3.04 18.05
CA ASP A 374 -9.56 4.39 17.54
C ASP A 374 -10.09 5.44 18.54
N LYS A 375 -10.89 5.14 19.57
CA LYS A 375 -11.36 6.20 20.50
C LYS A 375 -10.37 6.48 21.64
N ARG A 376 -9.58 5.48 22.06
CA ARG A 376 -8.45 5.69 22.98
C ARG A 376 -7.21 6.22 22.23
N LEU A 377 -7.06 5.91 20.94
CA LEU A 377 -6.09 6.49 20.02
C LEU A 377 -6.48 7.89 19.58
N ALA A 378 -7.75 8.31 19.51
CA ALA A 378 -8.06 9.74 19.35
C ALA A 378 -7.46 10.58 20.49
N PHE A 379 -7.26 9.98 21.67
CA PHE A 379 -6.54 10.60 22.79
C PHE A 379 -5.01 10.38 22.74
N LYS A 380 -4.53 9.41 21.95
CA LYS A 380 -3.11 9.03 21.72
C LYS A 380 -2.54 9.60 20.40
N ALA A 381 -3.39 10.09 19.49
CA ALA A 381 -3.06 10.69 18.19
C ALA A 381 -2.46 12.09 18.33
N GLU A 382 -2.48 12.65 19.54
CA GLU A 382 -1.62 13.79 19.89
C GLU A 382 -0.31 13.36 20.58
N LYS A 383 0.04 12.07 20.54
CA LYS A 383 1.13 11.49 21.32
C LYS A 383 2.17 10.71 20.52
N GLU A 384 1.90 10.37 19.28
CA GLU A 384 2.87 9.79 18.34
C GLU A 384 3.46 10.89 17.45
N ASP A 385 4.29 11.72 18.08
CA ASP A 385 5.22 12.63 17.38
C ASP A 385 6.66 12.11 17.56
N ARG A 386 6.80 10.78 17.49
CA ARG A 386 8.06 10.05 17.62
C ARG A 386 8.51 9.63 16.21
N PRO A 387 9.55 10.25 15.62
CA PRO A 387 10.27 9.61 14.55
C PRO A 387 10.91 8.34 15.14
N GLU A 388 10.66 7.18 14.54
CA GLU A 388 11.51 6.02 14.75
C GLU A 388 12.88 6.36 14.18
N TYR A 389 13.80 6.76 15.06
CA TYR A 389 15.22 6.93 14.78
C TYR A 389 15.73 5.72 14.01
N SER A 390 16.14 5.94 12.77
CA SER A 390 16.94 4.99 12.01
C SER A 390 18.38 5.09 12.51
N ASP A 391 19.01 3.95 12.80
CA ASP A 391 20.48 3.82 12.92
C ASP A 391 21.17 4.01 11.54
N GLN A 392 20.73 5.02 10.78
CA GLN A 392 21.39 5.50 9.58
C GLN A 392 22.20 6.72 9.98
N VAL A 393 23.39 6.85 9.39
CA VAL A 393 24.30 7.99 9.59
C VAL A 393 23.52 9.28 9.32
N THR A 394 23.16 10.01 10.37
CA THR A 394 22.54 11.34 10.29
C THR A 394 23.64 12.36 10.09
N GLU A 395 23.45 13.29 9.15
CA GLU A 395 24.33 14.45 9.02
C GLU A 395 24.17 15.34 10.27
N GLU A 396 25.30 15.79 10.85
CA GLU A 396 25.31 16.61 12.06
C GLU A 396 24.84 18.04 11.78
N TRP A 397 24.25 18.71 12.77
CA TRP A 397 23.99 20.14 12.65
C TRP A 397 25.27 20.95 12.47
N GLU A 398 25.31 21.75 11.43
CA GLU A 398 26.36 22.74 11.24
C GLU A 398 26.10 23.98 12.11
N ARG A 399 27.19 24.66 12.48
CA ARG A 399 27.16 25.86 13.32
C ARG A 399 26.31 26.98 12.75
N GLU A 400 26.37 27.19 11.44
CA GLU A 400 25.61 28.23 10.76
C GLU A 400 24.10 27.97 10.89
N ALA A 401 23.67 26.74 10.59
CA ALA A 401 22.29 26.30 10.74
C ALA A 401 21.80 26.38 12.19
N PHE A 402 22.64 26.00 13.16
CA PHE A 402 22.29 26.10 14.59
C PHE A 402 22.12 27.54 15.05
N ARG A 403 23.01 28.46 14.64
CA ARG A 403 22.87 29.90 14.95
C ARG A 403 21.60 30.48 14.32
N GLU A 404 21.30 30.09 13.10
CA GLU A 404 20.13 30.58 12.39
C GLU A 404 18.83 30.05 13.01
N LEU A 405 18.81 28.79 13.45
CA LEU A 405 17.73 28.22 14.25
C LEU A 405 17.50 29.04 15.52
N LEU A 406 18.55 29.28 16.34
CA LEU A 406 18.41 30.05 17.57
C LEU A 406 17.93 31.48 17.30
N ARG A 407 18.40 32.11 16.20
CA ARG A 407 18.01 33.46 15.79
C ARG A 407 16.52 33.56 15.48
N ARG A 408 15.95 32.57 14.78
CA ARG A 408 14.54 32.53 14.36
C ARG A 408 13.58 32.08 15.46
N LEU A 409 14.08 31.40 16.49
CA LEU A 409 13.26 30.91 17.59
C LEU A 409 12.78 32.02 18.54
N PRO A 410 11.54 31.92 19.06
CA PRO A 410 11.11 32.72 20.20
C PRO A 410 12.03 32.53 21.41
N VAL A 411 12.17 33.57 22.23
CA VAL A 411 13.11 33.63 23.37
C VAL A 411 12.92 32.45 24.33
N GLU A 412 11.67 32.04 24.56
CA GLU A 412 11.31 30.94 25.46
C GLU A 412 11.78 29.58 24.90
N TYR A 413 11.65 29.35 23.60
CA TYR A 413 12.15 28.12 22.97
C TYR A 413 13.68 28.11 22.86
N ARG A 414 14.30 29.26 22.64
CA ARG A 414 15.76 29.41 22.70
C ARG A 414 16.27 28.98 24.08
N ARG A 415 15.67 29.49 25.16
CA ARG A 415 16.00 29.10 26.55
C ARG A 415 15.84 27.60 26.79
N VAL A 416 14.85 26.95 26.19
CA VAL A 416 14.65 25.50 26.29
C VAL A 416 15.79 24.73 25.63
N ILE A 417 16.16 25.10 24.40
CA ILE A 417 17.25 24.43 23.67
C ILE A 417 18.60 24.69 24.35
N GLU A 418 18.87 25.92 24.78
CA GLU A 418 20.10 26.27 25.51
C GLU A 418 20.20 25.54 26.85
N TYR A 419 19.09 25.40 27.58
CA TYR A 419 19.08 24.65 28.83
C TYR A 419 19.36 23.17 28.58
N ALA A 420 18.68 22.55 27.60
CA ALA A 420 18.88 21.14 27.26
C ALA A 420 20.32 20.86 26.82
N ALA A 421 20.89 21.68 25.93
CA ALA A 421 22.27 21.57 25.49
C ALA A 421 23.30 21.76 26.61
N LYS A 422 22.97 22.52 27.67
CA LYS A 422 23.83 22.65 28.87
C LYS A 422 23.70 21.52 29.88
N HIS A 423 22.66 20.69 29.76
CA HIS A 423 22.32 19.63 30.72
C HIS A 423 22.18 18.28 29.99
N ASP A 424 23.29 17.82 29.42
CA ASP A 424 23.45 16.51 28.76
C ASP A 424 22.47 16.24 27.60
N GLY A 425 21.99 17.31 26.95
CA GLY A 425 21.06 17.21 25.82
C GLY A 425 19.59 17.12 26.23
N TYR A 426 19.24 17.30 27.51
CA TYR A 426 17.87 17.09 27.99
C TYR A 426 17.34 18.21 28.89
N ILE A 427 16.03 18.45 28.82
CA ILE A 427 15.30 19.33 29.72
C ILE A 427 14.07 18.62 30.31
N PRO A 428 13.93 18.58 31.66
CA PRO A 428 12.78 17.97 32.30
C PRO A 428 11.52 18.82 32.08
N ARG A 429 10.37 18.17 32.10
CA ARG A 429 9.07 18.80 31.85
C ARG A 429 8.84 20.01 32.78
N GLU A 430 9.19 19.88 34.04
CA GLU A 430 8.97 20.89 35.08
C GLU A 430 9.66 22.21 34.71
N ARG A 431 10.88 22.14 34.18
CA ARG A 431 11.63 23.32 33.72
C ARG A 431 11.01 23.98 32.50
N VAL A 432 10.37 23.21 31.61
CA VAL A 432 9.61 23.80 30.48
C VAL A 432 8.42 24.61 30.98
N TYR A 433 7.71 24.15 32.02
CA TYR A 433 6.59 24.89 32.59
C TYR A 433 7.05 26.20 33.23
N GLU A 434 8.20 26.18 33.91
CA GLU A 434 8.80 27.38 34.50
C GLU A 434 9.21 28.40 33.44
N ILE A 435 9.89 27.96 32.36
CA ILE A 435 10.34 28.85 31.28
C ILE A 435 9.17 29.56 30.59
N PHE A 436 8.06 28.86 30.38
CA PHE A 436 6.88 29.37 29.68
C PHE A 436 5.80 29.91 30.62
N ASN A 437 6.03 29.89 31.94
CA ASN A 437 5.04 30.22 32.96
C ASN A 437 3.67 29.52 32.74
N PHE A 438 3.70 28.23 32.43
CA PHE A 438 2.50 27.46 32.14
C PHE A 438 1.80 26.97 33.41
N PRO A 439 0.46 26.95 33.45
CA PRO A 439 -0.27 26.35 34.57
C PRO A 439 -0.07 24.82 34.57
N ALA A 440 0.06 24.21 35.75
CA ALA A 440 0.35 22.78 35.91
C ALA A 440 -0.62 21.84 35.16
N ALA A 441 -1.86 22.27 34.95
CA ALA A 441 -2.89 21.53 34.21
C ALA A 441 -2.73 21.59 32.67
N ARG A 442 -1.95 22.53 32.12
CA ARG A 442 -1.76 22.68 30.67
C ARG A 442 -1.07 21.45 30.10
N MET A 443 -1.52 20.99 28.92
CA MET A 443 -0.82 19.94 28.18
C MET A 443 0.22 20.55 27.23
N LEU A 444 1.43 19.99 27.18
CA LEU A 444 2.50 20.36 26.23
C LEU A 444 2.32 19.68 24.86
N ARG A 445 1.09 19.57 24.36
CA ARG A 445 0.81 18.95 23.05
C ARG A 445 1.32 19.86 21.93
N GLY A 446 2.06 19.28 20.98
CA GLY A 446 2.65 20.02 19.86
C GLY A 446 3.77 21.00 20.24
N PHE A 447 4.36 20.87 21.44
CA PHE A 447 5.41 21.79 21.91
C PHE A 447 6.66 21.79 21.02
N THR A 448 6.95 20.70 20.31
CA THR A 448 8.10 20.61 19.38
C THR A 448 7.83 21.24 18.00
N ARG A 449 6.60 21.67 17.71
CA ARG A 449 6.23 22.16 16.37
C ARG A 449 6.95 23.45 15.97
N PRO A 450 7.10 24.48 16.84
CA PRO A 450 7.74 25.73 16.42
C PRO A 450 9.22 25.55 16.03
N PRO A 451 10.07 24.83 16.81
CA PRO A 451 11.43 24.51 16.36
C PRO A 451 11.49 23.66 15.09
N ARG A 452 10.61 22.67 14.94
CA ARG A 452 10.56 21.84 13.73
C ARG A 452 10.18 22.63 12.47
N ARG A 453 9.28 23.59 12.59
CA ARG A 453 8.91 24.47 11.47
C ARG A 453 10.11 25.27 10.99
N ILE A 454 10.85 25.87 11.92
CA ILE A 454 12.06 26.64 11.57
C ILE A 454 13.12 25.72 10.95
N ALA A 455 13.35 24.52 11.50
CA ALA A 455 14.27 23.57 10.89
C ALA A 455 13.85 23.17 9.46
N LYS A 456 12.56 23.01 9.21
CA LYS A 456 12.04 22.80 7.85
C LYS A 456 12.33 23.99 6.94
N ASP A 457 12.10 25.22 7.40
CA ASP A 457 12.40 26.42 6.63
C ASP A 457 13.91 26.48 6.29
N LEU A 458 14.80 26.08 7.20
CA LEU A 458 16.25 26.00 6.94
C LEU A 458 16.62 24.91 5.92
N ILE A 459 15.91 23.79 5.90
CA ILE A 459 16.10 22.74 4.88
C ILE A 459 15.66 23.26 3.51
N ASP A 460 14.50 23.90 3.44
CA ASP A 460 13.94 24.45 2.21
C ASP A 460 14.84 25.58 1.65
N GLU A 461 15.56 26.30 2.52
CA GLU A 461 16.55 27.33 2.16
C GLU A 461 17.96 26.77 1.86
N GLY A 462 18.18 25.46 2.02
CA GLY A 462 19.47 24.81 1.79
C GLY A 462 20.53 25.10 2.86
N ILE A 463 20.13 25.67 4.01
CA ILE A 463 20.99 25.98 5.16
C ILE A 463 21.17 24.74 6.05
N LEU A 464 20.19 23.85 6.10
CA LEU A 464 20.20 22.63 6.90
C LEU A 464 20.03 21.39 6.01
N HIS A 465 20.82 20.34 6.24
CA HIS A 465 20.70 19.11 5.47
C HIS A 465 19.39 18.37 5.82
N PRO A 466 18.63 17.82 4.85
CA PRO A 466 17.35 17.16 5.08
C PRO A 466 17.43 15.90 5.94
N GLU A 467 18.62 15.31 6.10
CA GLU A 467 18.86 14.12 6.94
C GLU A 467 19.40 14.44 8.34
N THR A 468 19.33 15.71 8.77
CA THR A 468 19.69 16.13 10.13
C THR A 468 18.57 15.83 11.14
N GLU A 469 18.95 15.62 12.41
CA GLU A 469 17.98 15.40 13.48
C GLU A 469 17.11 16.63 13.78
N TRP A 470 15.89 16.42 14.29
CA TRP A 470 15.04 17.55 14.67
C TRP A 470 15.61 18.31 15.87
N PRO A 471 15.51 19.66 15.90
CA PRO A 471 16.16 20.49 16.91
C PRO A 471 15.58 20.36 18.32
N LEU A 472 14.41 19.73 18.45
CA LEU A 472 13.76 19.42 19.73
C LEU A 472 12.81 18.23 19.56
N PHE A 473 12.95 17.23 20.42
CA PHE A 473 12.12 16.02 20.40
C PHE A 473 11.62 15.63 21.80
N THR A 474 10.53 14.85 21.86
CA THR A 474 9.91 14.41 23.12
C THR A 474 10.44 13.06 23.57
N MET A 475 10.69 12.89 24.86
CA MET A 475 11.02 11.59 25.47
C MET A 475 9.99 11.17 26.52
N TYR A 476 9.81 9.86 26.63
CA TYR A 476 8.84 9.22 27.52
C TYR A 476 9.54 8.14 28.33
N ASP A 477 9.71 8.35 29.63
CA ASP A 477 10.37 7.36 30.51
C ASP A 477 9.37 6.26 30.99
N ALA A 478 8.08 6.60 31.15
CA ALA A 478 6.96 5.66 31.27
C ALA A 478 5.61 6.39 31.17
N GLY A 479 4.61 5.83 30.47
CA GLY A 479 3.23 6.32 30.46
C GLY A 479 2.88 7.44 29.46
N VAL A 480 1.74 8.12 29.68
CA VAL A 480 1.06 8.99 28.68
C VAL A 480 1.51 10.47 28.69
N ARG A 481 2.56 10.84 29.43
CA ARG A 481 3.05 12.24 29.51
C ARG A 481 4.52 12.29 29.12
N ALA A 482 4.91 13.29 28.32
CA ALA A 482 6.32 13.57 28.06
C ALA A 482 7.00 13.94 29.38
N THR A 483 7.96 13.13 29.81
CA THR A 483 8.70 13.30 31.06
C THR A 483 9.86 14.29 30.88
N ARG A 484 10.43 14.36 29.67
CA ARG A 484 11.50 15.29 29.28
C ARG A 484 11.52 15.55 27.77
N PHE A 485 12.27 16.56 27.35
CA PHE A 485 12.56 16.88 25.95
C PHE A 485 14.07 16.78 25.70
N GLY A 486 14.46 16.39 24.49
CA GLY A 486 15.84 16.25 24.08
C GLY A 486 16.20 17.11 22.87
N VAL A 487 17.48 17.41 22.75
CA VAL A 487 18.10 18.08 21.59
C VAL A 487 19.21 17.20 21.00
N PRO A 488 19.59 17.38 19.73
CA PRO A 488 20.71 16.65 19.13
C PRO A 488 22.00 16.76 19.96
N PRO A 489 22.78 15.69 20.14
CA PRO A 489 23.98 15.68 21.00
C PRO A 489 24.98 16.80 20.67
N GLU A 490 25.14 17.11 19.38
CA GLU A 490 26.04 18.13 18.85
C GLU A 490 25.68 19.56 19.29
N PHE A 491 24.43 19.83 19.69
CA PHE A 491 24.04 21.15 20.21
C PHE A 491 24.83 21.55 21.46
N THR A 492 25.27 20.56 22.25
CA THR A 492 26.13 20.77 23.42
C THR A 492 27.46 21.42 23.01
N ARG A 493 28.06 20.91 21.93
CA ARG A 493 29.31 21.45 21.36
C ARG A 493 29.06 22.78 20.68
N LEU A 494 28.04 22.87 19.82
CA LEU A 494 27.74 24.08 19.03
C LEU A 494 27.35 25.29 19.89
N LEU A 495 26.87 25.08 21.12
CA LEU A 495 26.57 26.16 22.06
C LEU A 495 27.81 26.74 22.76
N GLN A 496 28.90 25.98 22.82
CA GLN A 496 30.15 26.39 23.47
C GLN A 496 31.11 27.12 22.52
N GLU A 497 30.90 26.99 21.22
CA GLU A 497 31.74 27.55 20.16
C GLU A 497 31.19 28.84 19.53
#